data_AF-A0A7L4NWQ9-F1
#
_entry.id   AF-A0A7L4NWQ9-F1
#
_cell.length_a   1.000
_cell.length_b   1.000
_cell.length_c   1.000
_cell.angle_alpha   90.00
_cell.angle_beta   90.00
_cell.angle_gamma   90.00
#
_symmetry.space_group_name_H-M   'P 1'
#
loop_
_entity.id
_entity.type
_entity.pdbx_description
1 polymer ?
#
loop_
_entity_poly.entity_id
_entity_poly.type
_entity_poly.pdbx_seq_one_letter_code
_entity_poly.pdbx_strand_id
1 'polypeptide(L)'
;MQRRKHVFLDDKAKAERLERKIIKYERYKSHREKTAEEDFRLKEKMALLSIVASNFMMTGHSPTMVITKREEGDEVLMPVGGGQKDRAREIISRIDFRKLYRGGKGRKTDPLMVITAICMYVMRQDNPRRGDIRYSNDFIRKAGVTKQVYDNISQNLDFYLET
;
A
#
# COMPACT_ATOMS: atom_id res chain seq x y z
N MET A 1 12.70 0.43 56.67
CA MET A 1 11.36 0.51 56.01
C MET A 1 11.19 1.90 55.39
N GLN A 2 11.25 2.04 54.07
CA GLN A 2 10.96 3.33 53.43
C GLN A 2 9.45 3.60 53.52
N ARG A 3 9.05 4.64 54.27
CA ARG A 3 7.65 5.08 54.36
C ARG A 3 7.22 5.61 52.99
N ARG A 4 6.15 5.03 52.41
CA ARG A 4 5.53 5.54 51.17
C ARG A 4 4.96 6.94 51.45
N LYS A 5 5.50 7.96 50.78
CA LYS A 5 4.90 9.31 50.77
C LYS A 5 3.78 9.32 49.73
N HIS A 6 2.54 9.48 50.18
CA HIS A 6 1.42 9.73 49.29
C HIS A 6 1.41 11.23 48.94
N VAL A 7 1.64 11.53 47.66
CA VAL A 7 1.55 12.89 47.12
C VAL A 7 0.20 12.99 46.44
N PHE A 8 -0.70 13.78 47.02
CA PHE A 8 -1.97 14.13 46.39
C PHE A 8 -1.70 15.24 45.38
N LEU A 9 -2.11 15.02 44.14
CA LEU A 9 -1.99 15.98 43.06
C LEU A 9 -3.35 16.63 42.83
N ASP A 10 -3.33 17.93 42.55
CA ASP A 10 -4.51 18.65 42.09
C ASP A 10 -4.96 18.12 40.72
N ASP A 11 -6.25 18.26 40.41
CA ASP A 11 -6.83 17.67 39.21
C ASP A 11 -6.22 18.21 37.91
N LYS A 12 -5.80 19.47 37.91
CA LYS A 12 -5.05 20.08 36.80
C LYS A 12 -3.69 19.41 36.59
N ALA A 13 -2.97 19.11 37.67
CA ALA A 13 -1.68 18.43 37.61
C ALA A 13 -1.82 16.95 37.20
N LYS A 14 -2.95 16.30 37.53
CA LYS A 14 -3.28 14.96 37.03
C LYS A 14 -3.54 14.97 35.52
N ALA A 15 -4.29 15.96 35.02
CA ALA A 15 -4.58 16.11 33.60
C ALA A 15 -3.30 16.30 32.75
N GLU A 16 -2.41 17.22 33.15
CA GLU A 16 -1.15 17.43 32.44
C GLU A 16 -0.24 16.19 32.43
N ARG A 17 -0.25 15.40 33.53
CA ARG A 17 0.51 14.14 33.58
C ARG A 17 -0.07 13.09 32.64
N LEU A 18 -1.39 13.05 32.50
CA LEU A 18 -2.08 12.17 31.56
C LEU A 18 -1.76 12.57 30.12
N GLU A 19 -1.83 13.85 29.77
CA GLU A 19 -1.42 14.34 28.44
C GLU A 19 0.03 13.99 28.12
N ARG A 20 0.97 14.23 29.04
CA ARG A 20 2.38 13.84 28.84
C ARG A 20 2.55 12.33 28.69
N LYS A 21 1.75 11.52 29.38
CA LYS A 21 1.74 10.07 29.22
C LYS A 21 1.18 9.65 27.85
N ILE A 22 0.11 10.29 27.38
CA ILE A 22 -0.48 10.07 26.06
C ILE A 22 0.53 10.43 24.97
N ILE A 23 1.13 11.62 25.02
CA ILE A 23 2.18 12.05 24.07
C ILE A 23 3.36 11.08 24.07
N LYS A 24 3.79 10.63 25.26
CA LYS A 24 4.86 9.63 25.37
C LYS A 24 4.43 8.28 24.79
N TYR A 25 3.20 7.86 25.03
CA TYR A 25 2.64 6.62 24.52
C TYR A 25 2.57 6.66 22.99
N GLU A 26 2.04 7.72 22.38
CA GLU A 26 2.01 7.91 20.92
C GLU A 26 3.42 7.94 20.32
N ARG A 27 4.36 8.62 20.97
CA ARG A 27 5.74 8.74 20.50
C ARG A 27 6.51 7.42 20.52
N TYR A 28 6.27 6.58 21.54
CA TYR A 28 6.97 5.29 21.73
C TYR A 28 6.09 4.07 21.45
N LYS A 29 4.91 4.26 20.87
CA LYS A 29 3.94 3.20 20.54
C LYS A 29 4.64 2.11 19.75
N SER A 30 4.43 0.86 20.16
CA SER A 30 5.10 -0.27 19.53
C SER A 30 4.63 -0.40 18.09
N HIS A 31 5.50 -0.90 17.21
CA HIS A 31 5.22 -0.89 15.77
C HIS A 31 3.99 -1.73 15.37
N ARG A 32 3.55 -2.66 16.23
CA ARG A 32 2.35 -3.49 16.02
C ARG A 32 1.03 -2.77 16.33
N GLU A 33 1.09 -1.68 17.10
CA GLU A 33 -0.08 -0.94 17.60
C GLU A 33 -0.36 0.33 16.80
N LYS A 34 0.53 0.70 15.87
CA LYS A 34 0.31 1.84 14.97
C LYS A 34 -0.77 1.51 13.95
N THR A 35 -1.80 2.34 13.88
CA THR A 35 -2.87 2.23 12.87
C THR A 35 -2.37 2.77 11.53
N ALA A 36 -3.01 2.35 10.44
CA ALA A 36 -2.64 2.79 9.08
C ALA A 36 -2.75 4.31 8.88
N GLU A 37 -3.62 4.97 9.66
CA GLU A 37 -3.84 6.42 9.64
C GLU A 37 -2.73 7.21 10.36
N GLU A 38 -2.04 6.61 11.34
CA GLU A 38 -0.91 7.22 12.06
C GLU A 38 0.41 7.15 11.26
N ASP A 39 0.41 6.50 10.09
CA ASP A 39 1.57 6.38 9.23
C ASP A 39 1.76 7.70 8.45
N PHE A 40 2.59 8.62 8.96
CA PHE A 40 3.04 9.85 8.27
C PHE A 40 3.48 9.59 6.81
N ARG A 41 3.88 8.35 6.52
CA ARG A 41 4.25 7.84 5.20
C ARG A 41 3.07 7.67 4.25
N LEU A 42 1.81 7.79 4.67
CA LEU A 42 0.67 7.62 3.76
C LEU A 42 0.71 8.68 2.65
N LYS A 43 0.98 9.94 2.98
CA LYS A 43 1.16 11.00 1.98
C LYS A 43 2.33 10.70 1.02
N GLU A 44 3.44 10.20 1.54
CA GLU A 44 4.58 9.76 0.72
C GLU A 44 4.22 8.58 -0.19
N LYS A 45 3.51 7.57 0.33
CA LYS A 45 3.01 6.43 -0.43
C LYS A 45 2.04 6.88 -1.53
N MET A 46 1.18 7.85 -1.26
CA MET A 46 0.28 8.42 -2.27
C MET A 46 1.05 9.18 -3.37
N ALA A 47 2.09 9.91 -3.00
CA ALA A 47 2.96 10.58 -3.98
C ALA A 47 3.69 9.54 -4.86
N LEU A 48 4.25 8.49 -4.26
CA LEU A 48 4.89 7.38 -4.97
C LEU A 48 3.89 6.63 -5.87
N LEU A 49 2.67 6.40 -5.40
CA LEU A 49 1.58 5.83 -6.21
C LEU A 49 1.31 6.69 -7.43
N SER A 50 1.29 8.02 -7.30
CA SER A 50 1.07 8.89 -8.46
C SER A 50 2.20 8.77 -9.49
N ILE A 51 3.46 8.66 -9.04
CA ILE A 51 4.62 8.46 -9.93
C ILE A 51 4.51 7.11 -10.66
N VAL A 52 4.23 6.04 -9.92
CA VAL A 52 4.11 4.69 -10.49
C VAL A 52 2.92 4.63 -11.45
N ALA A 53 1.75 5.14 -11.05
CA ALA A 53 0.54 5.17 -11.87
C ALA A 53 0.78 5.87 -13.21
N SER A 54 1.50 6.99 -13.23
CA SER A 54 1.87 7.66 -14.48
C SER A 54 2.80 6.82 -15.37
N ASN A 55 3.77 6.10 -14.78
CA ASN A 55 4.67 5.21 -15.54
C ASN A 55 3.97 3.97 -16.10
N PHE A 56 2.89 3.53 -15.44
CA PHE A 56 2.07 2.39 -15.85
C PHE A 56 0.83 2.80 -16.66
N MET A 57 0.66 4.10 -16.93
CA MET A 57 -0.55 4.66 -17.58
C MET A 57 -1.86 4.20 -16.91
N MET A 58 -1.86 4.04 -15.58
CA MET A 58 -3.03 3.59 -14.82
C MET A 58 -4.12 4.65 -14.86
N THR A 59 -5.35 4.23 -15.15
CA THR A 59 -6.51 5.12 -15.12
C THR A 59 -7.10 5.19 -13.71
N GLY A 60 -7.49 6.39 -13.28
CA GLY A 60 -8.13 6.66 -11.98
C GLY A 60 -9.61 7.03 -12.10
N HIS A 61 -10.25 6.75 -13.24
CA HIS A 61 -11.66 7.06 -13.50
C HIS A 61 -12.37 5.77 -13.96
N SER A 62 -13.71 5.80 -14.02
CA SER A 62 -14.57 4.69 -14.44
C SER A 62 -14.07 4.03 -15.74
N PRO A 63 -14.22 2.70 -15.88
CA PRO A 63 -13.66 1.99 -17.03
C PRO A 63 -14.17 2.52 -18.35
N THR A 64 -13.26 2.72 -19.29
CA THR A 64 -13.64 3.14 -20.65
C THR A 64 -14.21 1.93 -21.36
N MET A 65 -15.44 2.02 -21.85
CA MET A 65 -16.03 0.94 -22.63
C MET A 65 -15.42 0.96 -24.04
N VAL A 66 -14.80 -0.14 -24.46
CA VAL A 66 -14.15 -0.27 -25.77
C VAL A 66 -14.76 -1.46 -26.50
N ILE A 67 -15.04 -1.28 -27.79
CA ILE A 67 -15.48 -2.36 -28.67
C ILE A 67 -14.28 -3.28 -28.91
N THR A 68 -14.36 -4.50 -28.40
CA THR A 68 -13.30 -5.50 -28.53
C THR A 68 -13.77 -6.58 -29.50
N LYS A 69 -13.01 -6.83 -30.55
CA LYS A 69 -13.25 -7.95 -31.48
C LYS A 69 -12.69 -9.23 -30.87
N ARG A 70 -13.57 -10.21 -30.63
CA ARG A 70 -13.16 -11.57 -30.25
C ARG A 70 -12.66 -12.33 -31.47
N GLU A 71 -11.88 -13.40 -31.25
CA GLU A 71 -11.32 -14.25 -32.32
C GLU A 71 -12.41 -14.86 -33.23
N GLU A 72 -13.65 -14.99 -32.74
CA GLU A 72 -14.82 -15.48 -33.48
C GLU A 72 -15.51 -14.41 -34.36
N GLY A 73 -15.03 -13.15 -34.33
CA GLY A 73 -15.57 -12.05 -35.15
C GLY A 73 -16.62 -11.18 -34.45
N ASP A 74 -17.08 -11.56 -33.26
CA ASP A 74 -18.06 -10.79 -32.50
C ASP A 74 -17.45 -9.52 -31.88
N GLU A 75 -18.12 -8.39 -32.08
CA GLU A 75 -17.80 -7.10 -31.48
C GLU A 75 -18.55 -6.94 -30.15
N VAL A 76 -17.83 -7.00 -29.03
CA VAL A 76 -18.41 -6.86 -27.69
C VAL A 76 -17.86 -5.61 -27.01
N LEU A 77 -18.76 -4.79 -26.45
CA LEU A 77 -18.40 -3.68 -25.57
C LEU A 77 -17.85 -4.25 -24.26
N MET A 78 -16.53 -4.13 -24.07
CA MET A 78 -15.86 -4.53 -22.83
C MET A 78 -15.33 -3.30 -22.09
N PRO A 79 -15.47 -3.24 -20.77
CA PRO A 79 -14.77 -2.25 -19.97
C PRO A 79 -13.26 -2.53 -20.05
N VAL A 80 -12.50 -1.61 -20.63
CA VAL A 80 -11.03 -1.68 -20.71
C VAL A 80 -10.47 -0.53 -19.88
N GLY A 81 -9.77 -0.87 -18.80
CA GLY A 81 -9.04 0.07 -17.94
C GLY A 81 -9.95 1.07 -17.20
N GLY A 82 -10.05 0.93 -15.88
CA GLY A 82 -10.74 1.88 -15.02
C GLY A 82 -10.53 1.61 -13.53
N GLY A 83 -10.46 2.68 -12.73
CA GLY A 83 -10.35 2.61 -11.27
C GLY A 83 -9.10 1.86 -10.77
N GLN A 84 -8.09 1.65 -11.61
CA GLN A 84 -6.87 0.92 -11.26
C GLN A 84 -6.07 1.67 -10.21
N LYS A 85 -5.94 2.99 -10.40
CA LYS A 85 -5.26 3.86 -9.44
C LYS A 85 -5.99 3.88 -8.09
N ASP A 86 -7.32 3.86 -8.10
CA ASP A 86 -8.14 3.89 -6.88
C ASP A 86 -8.11 2.55 -6.14
N ARG A 87 -8.17 1.43 -6.86
CA ARG A 87 -7.95 0.09 -6.26
C ARG A 87 -6.55 -0.02 -5.65
N ALA A 88 -5.52 0.41 -6.37
CA ALA A 88 -4.17 0.44 -5.82
C ALA A 88 -4.07 1.35 -4.59
N ARG A 89 -4.76 2.50 -4.60
CA ARG A 89 -4.84 3.43 -3.46
C ARG A 89 -5.49 2.78 -2.25
N GLU A 90 -6.59 2.06 -2.44
CA GLU A 90 -7.32 1.35 -1.38
C GLU A 90 -6.47 0.22 -0.77
N ILE A 91 -5.77 -0.54 -1.60
CA ILE A 91 -4.82 -1.57 -1.14
C ILE A 91 -3.69 -0.93 -0.32
N ILE A 92 -3.09 0.16 -0.81
CA ILE A 92 -1.97 0.85 -0.15
C ILE A 92 -2.38 1.49 1.18
N SER A 93 -3.62 1.99 1.30
CA SER A 93 -4.10 2.60 2.53
C SER A 93 -4.45 1.58 3.62
N ARG A 94 -4.87 0.36 3.24
CA ARG A 94 -5.25 -0.69 4.19
C ARG A 94 -4.09 -1.58 4.63
N ILE A 95 -3.09 -1.79 3.77
CA ILE A 95 -2.06 -2.82 3.99
C ILE A 95 -0.77 -2.24 4.58
N ASP A 96 -0.26 -2.88 5.63
CA ASP A 96 1.09 -2.62 6.13
C ASP A 96 2.15 -3.28 5.22
N PHE A 97 2.93 -2.45 4.53
CA PHE A 97 3.99 -2.89 3.62
C PHE A 97 5.02 -3.81 4.29
N ARG A 98 5.20 -3.73 5.61
CA ARG A 98 6.14 -4.60 6.35
C ARG A 98 5.60 -6.01 6.54
N LYS A 99 4.28 -6.16 6.57
CA LYS A 99 3.63 -7.47 6.57
C LYS A 99 3.60 -8.04 5.15
N LEU A 100 3.39 -7.17 4.17
CA LEU A 100 3.33 -7.54 2.76
C LEU A 100 4.67 -8.05 2.20
N TYR A 101 5.77 -7.38 2.57
CA TYR A 101 7.11 -7.79 2.17
C TYR A 101 8.15 -7.52 3.26
N ARG A 102 8.65 -8.59 3.87
CA ARG A 102 9.86 -8.57 4.67
C ARG A 102 11.03 -8.89 3.75
N GLY A 103 11.81 -7.88 3.37
CA GLY A 103 13.10 -8.14 2.75
C GLY A 103 13.88 -9.12 3.64
N GLY A 104 14.53 -10.12 3.03
CA GLY A 104 15.40 -11.04 3.78
C GLY A 104 16.43 -10.30 4.64
N LYS A 105 17.08 -10.99 5.60
CA LYS A 105 18.04 -10.39 6.56
C LYS A 105 18.92 -9.32 5.88
N GLY A 106 18.75 -8.06 6.29
CA GLY A 106 19.55 -6.93 5.82
C GLY A 106 18.94 -6.09 4.67
N ARG A 107 17.84 -6.50 4.04
CA ARG A 107 17.17 -5.70 3.00
C ARG A 107 16.09 -4.80 3.61
N LYS A 108 16.25 -3.48 3.49
CA LYS A 108 15.18 -2.52 3.81
C LYS A 108 14.06 -2.67 2.76
N THR A 109 12.81 -2.74 3.23
CA THR A 109 11.64 -2.68 2.36
C THR A 109 11.58 -1.30 1.71
N ASP A 110 11.78 -1.23 0.39
CA ASP A 110 11.61 0.01 -0.37
C ASP A 110 10.11 0.20 -0.69
N PRO A 111 9.49 1.29 -0.23
CA PRO A 111 8.09 1.60 -0.53
C PRO A 111 7.81 1.69 -2.04
N LEU A 112 8.75 2.20 -2.85
CA LEU A 112 8.56 2.33 -4.30
C LEU A 112 8.43 0.95 -4.96
N MET A 113 9.26 0.00 -4.55
CA MET A 113 9.23 -1.38 -5.03
C MET A 113 7.88 -2.05 -4.69
N VAL A 114 7.40 -1.89 -3.45
CA VAL A 114 6.13 -2.47 -3.00
C VAL A 114 4.95 -1.87 -3.75
N ILE A 115 4.91 -0.54 -3.90
CA ILE A 115 3.85 0.15 -4.64
C ILE A 115 3.86 -0.29 -6.11
N THR A 116 5.04 -0.40 -6.71
CA THR A 116 5.18 -0.87 -8.10
C THR A 116 4.65 -2.29 -8.27
N ALA A 117 4.94 -3.20 -7.33
CA ALA A 117 4.39 -4.55 -7.34
C ALA A 117 2.86 -4.57 -7.15
N ILE A 118 2.30 -3.72 -6.28
CA ILE A 118 0.84 -3.57 -6.12
C ILE A 118 0.19 -3.06 -7.41
N CYS A 119 0.78 -2.04 -8.05
CA CYS A 119 0.27 -1.53 -9.33
C CYS A 119 0.31 -2.60 -10.42
N MET A 120 1.41 -3.38 -10.51
CA MET A 120 1.49 -4.54 -11.42
C MET A 120 0.41 -5.59 -11.13
N TYR A 121 0.12 -5.84 -9.86
CA TYR A 121 -0.90 -6.79 -9.43
C TYR A 121 -2.30 -6.35 -9.91
N VAL A 122 -2.69 -5.11 -9.64
CA VAL A 122 -3.98 -4.55 -10.10
C VAL A 122 -4.09 -4.59 -11.64
N MET A 123 -3.01 -4.23 -12.34
CA MET A 123 -3.00 -4.25 -13.81
C MET A 123 -3.16 -5.67 -14.38
N ARG A 124 -2.64 -6.70 -13.69
CA ARG A 124 -2.78 -8.10 -14.09
C ARG A 124 -4.17 -8.68 -13.82
N GLN A 125 -4.86 -8.20 -12.81
CA GLN A 125 -6.25 -8.60 -12.58
C GLN A 125 -7.14 -8.16 -13.75
N ASP A 126 -6.90 -6.97 -14.29
CA ASP A 126 -7.66 -6.46 -15.44
C ASP A 126 -7.22 -7.10 -16.77
N ASN A 127 -5.95 -7.50 -16.88
CA ASN A 127 -5.37 -8.07 -18.09
C ASN A 127 -4.66 -9.40 -17.76
N PRO A 128 -5.42 -10.51 -17.65
CA PRO A 128 -4.85 -11.81 -17.30
C PRO A 128 -3.91 -12.36 -18.39
N ARG A 129 -4.08 -11.92 -19.65
CA ARG A 129 -3.14 -12.20 -20.74
C ARG A 129 -2.05 -11.12 -20.74
N ARG A 130 -0.78 -11.53 -20.60
CA ARG A 130 0.41 -10.65 -20.49
C ARG A 130 0.59 -9.59 -21.60
N GLY A 131 -0.11 -9.73 -22.73
CA GLY A 131 0.12 -8.94 -23.95
C GLY A 131 -0.16 -7.45 -23.82
N ASP A 132 -1.09 -7.05 -22.93
CA ASP A 132 -1.65 -5.70 -22.97
C ASP A 132 -1.18 -4.76 -21.86
N ILE A 133 -0.36 -5.24 -20.92
CA ILE A 133 0.13 -4.39 -19.82
C ILE A 133 1.34 -3.57 -20.30
N ARG A 134 1.09 -2.32 -20.65
CA ARG A 134 2.14 -1.36 -21.02
C ARG A 134 2.79 -0.77 -19.77
N TYR A 135 4.03 -1.17 -19.50
CA TYR A 135 4.88 -0.55 -18.48
C TYR A 135 6.31 -0.37 -18.98
N SER A 136 7.03 0.62 -18.45
CA SER A 136 8.45 0.81 -18.75
C SER A 136 9.31 -0.24 -18.04
N ASN A 137 10.01 -1.09 -18.81
CA ASN A 137 10.95 -2.08 -18.27
C ASN A 137 12.10 -1.42 -17.47
N ASP A 138 12.55 -0.24 -17.91
CA ASP A 138 13.60 0.51 -17.22
C ASP A 138 13.12 0.99 -15.85
N PHE A 139 11.86 1.41 -15.77
CA PHE A 139 11.25 1.80 -14.50
C PHE A 139 11.15 0.62 -13.53
N ILE A 140 10.71 -0.55 -13.99
CA ILE A 140 10.64 -1.76 -13.15
C ILE A 140 12.02 -2.15 -12.61
N ARG A 141 13.04 -2.11 -13.49
CA ARG A 141 14.42 -2.42 -13.10
C ARG A 141 14.95 -1.43 -12.05
N LYS A 142 14.65 -0.14 -12.23
CA LYS A 142 15.03 0.93 -11.28
C LYS A 142 14.28 0.82 -9.95
N ALA A 143 13.00 0.43 -9.99
CA ALA A 143 12.18 0.17 -8.80
C ALA A 143 12.57 -1.12 -8.06
N GLY A 144 13.43 -1.96 -8.65
CA GLY A 144 13.92 -3.19 -8.02
C GLY A 144 12.91 -4.33 -7.94
N VAL A 145 11.82 -4.26 -8.71
CA VAL A 145 10.80 -5.32 -8.73
C VAL A 145 11.29 -6.48 -9.58
N THR A 146 11.70 -7.56 -8.93
CA THR A 146 12.01 -8.84 -9.58
C THR A 146 10.79 -9.76 -9.57
N LYS A 147 10.80 -10.81 -10.41
CA LYS A 147 9.73 -11.81 -10.43
C LYS A 147 9.45 -12.40 -9.04
N GLN A 148 10.49 -12.75 -8.28
CA GLN A 148 10.36 -13.29 -6.93
C GLN A 148 9.70 -12.30 -5.95
N VAL A 149 10.07 -11.02 -6.04
CA VAL A 149 9.47 -9.96 -5.21
C VAL A 149 7.99 -9.81 -5.54
N TYR A 150 7.67 -9.77 -6.85
CA TYR A 150 6.30 -9.68 -7.31
C TYR A 150 5.47 -10.89 -6.84
N ASP A 151 5.95 -12.11 -7.07
CA ASP A 151 5.23 -13.34 -6.72
C ASP A 151 4.92 -13.39 -5.22
N ASN A 152 5.91 -13.08 -4.36
CA ASN A 152 5.72 -13.00 -2.90
C ASN A 152 4.68 -11.95 -2.50
N ILE A 153 4.73 -10.75 -3.09
CA ILE A 153 3.80 -9.67 -2.79
C ILE A 153 2.39 -10.06 -3.26
N SER A 154 2.25 -10.61 -4.47
CA SER A 154 0.95 -11.01 -5.02
C SER A 154 0.27 -12.09 -4.18
N GLN A 155 0.99 -13.14 -3.78
CA GLN A 155 0.44 -14.21 -2.94
C GLN A 155 -0.02 -13.68 -1.57
N ASN A 156 0.77 -12.77 -0.97
CA ASN A 156 0.36 -12.14 0.28
C ASN A 156 -0.84 -11.21 0.08
N LEU A 157 -0.93 -10.51 -1.06
CA LEU A 157 -2.10 -9.69 -1.40
C LEU A 157 -3.36 -10.54 -1.55
N ASP A 158 -3.27 -11.68 -2.24
CA ASP A 158 -4.39 -12.62 -2.38
C ASP A 158 -4.93 -13.02 -1.00
N PHE A 159 -4.04 -13.43 -0.08
CA PHE A 159 -4.41 -13.75 1.30
C PHE A 159 -5.08 -12.58 2.03
N TYR A 160 -4.54 -11.37 1.90
CA TYR A 160 -5.09 -10.18 2.56
C TYR A 160 -6.41 -9.68 1.96
N LEU A 161 -6.73 -10.04 0.72
CA LEU A 161 -7.94 -9.60 0.02
C LEU A 161 -9.07 -10.64 0.10
N GLU A 162 -8.76 -11.91 0.33
CA GLU A 162 -9.72 -12.99 0.57
C GLU A 162 -10.21 -13.06 2.03
N THR A 163 -9.49 -12.43 2.97
CA THR A 163 -9.83 -12.39 4.42
C THR A 163 -10.55 -11.11 4.79
#